data_AF-A0AAE9F7W2-F1
#
_entry.id   AF-A0AAE9F7W2-F1
#
_cell.length_a   1.000
_cell.length_b   1.000
_cell.length_c   1.000
_cell.angle_alpha   90.00
_cell.angle_beta   90.00
_cell.angle_gamma   90.00
#
_symmetry.space_group_name_H-M   'P 1'
#
loop_
_entity.id
_entity.type
_entity.pdbx_description
1 polymer ?
#
loop_
_entity_poly.entity_id
_entity_poly.type
_entity_poly.pdbx_seq_one_letter_code
_entity_poly.pdbx_strand_id
1 'polypeptide(L)'
;MNRIRRGLKAGDVVWAGAYPGLLVRKKNPNRWVIEFFGFSHQVGSEKTQNIVALHIGDYVPCPQGETVGYYEAAIQEAMDLMEILQQDWGSEGRRSVSPNFFQKFGLVRHVDVAMDQTLDVDETIEEEYEVGVVEPDEKSAQNQILFSVVIFIVVIFILWNFMN
;
A
#
# COMPACT_ATOMS: atom_id res chain seq x y z
N MET A 1 -10.70 22.30 1.84
CA MET A 1 -9.26 22.14 2.15
C MET A 1 -8.51 22.07 0.81
N ASN A 2 -7.94 23.20 0.35
CA ASN A 2 -7.19 23.23 -0.91
C ASN A 2 -5.90 22.42 -0.74
N ARG A 3 -5.92 21.14 -1.12
CA ARG A 3 -4.71 20.35 -1.35
C ARG A 3 -3.96 21.05 -2.48
N ILE A 4 -3.06 21.98 -2.14
CA ILE A 4 -2.04 22.47 -3.06
C ILE A 4 -1.40 21.21 -3.61
N ARG A 5 -1.62 20.90 -4.90
CA ARG A 5 -1.00 19.76 -5.56
C ARG A 5 0.50 20.06 -5.59
N ARG A 6 1.22 19.68 -4.53
CA ARG A 6 2.67 19.71 -4.50
C ARG A 6 3.12 18.80 -5.65
N GLY A 7 3.85 19.38 -6.60
CA GLY A 7 4.34 18.65 -7.76
C GLY A 7 5.48 17.70 -7.36
N LEU A 8 5.89 16.86 -8.31
CA LEU A 8 7.12 16.08 -8.17
C LEU A 8 8.33 17.01 -8.09
N LYS A 9 9.32 16.64 -7.27
CA LYS A 9 10.61 17.33 -7.13
C LYS A 9 11.77 16.33 -7.19
N ALA A 10 12.99 16.84 -7.36
CA ALA A 10 14.18 16.01 -7.23
C ALA A 10 14.30 15.48 -5.79
N GLY A 11 14.77 14.23 -5.65
CA GLY A 11 14.85 13.51 -4.40
C GLY A 11 13.57 12.75 -4.02
N ASP A 12 12.48 12.91 -4.77
CA ASP A 12 11.27 12.10 -4.53
C ASP A 12 11.51 10.63 -4.92
N VAL A 13 11.01 9.72 -4.08
CA VAL A 13 10.98 8.27 -4.33
C VAL A 13 9.63 7.90 -4.96
N VAL A 14 9.66 7.23 -6.09
CA VAL A 14 8.49 7.03 -6.95
C VAL A 14 8.44 5.65 -7.57
N TRP A 15 7.24 5.24 -7.98
CA TRP A 15 7.08 4.26 -9.04
C TRP A 15 7.18 4.94 -10.39
N ALA A 16 8.12 4.51 -11.22
CA ALA A 16 8.28 4.89 -12.60
C ALA A 16 7.93 3.69 -13.49
N GLY A 17 6.67 3.67 -13.95
CA GLY A 17 6.07 2.45 -14.46
C GLY A 17 5.97 1.39 -13.36
N ALA A 18 6.54 0.20 -13.62
CA ALA A 18 6.54 -0.90 -12.65
C ALA A 18 7.80 -0.94 -11.76
N TYR A 19 8.72 0.02 -11.88
CA TYR A 19 10.01 -0.02 -11.20
C TYR A 19 10.14 1.15 -10.20
N PRO A 20 10.69 0.91 -9.00
CA PRO A 20 10.96 1.97 -8.05
C PRO A 20 12.17 2.80 -8.50
N GLY A 21 12.15 4.10 -8.23
CA GLY A 21 13.29 4.97 -8.54
C GLY A 21 13.28 6.31 -7.82
N LEU A 22 14.43 6.97 -7.85
CA LEU A 22 14.66 8.30 -7.30
C LEU A 22 14.63 9.34 -8.43
N LEU A 23 13.85 10.41 -8.25
CA LEU A 23 13.83 11.52 -9.20
C LEU A 23 15.11 12.34 -9.08
N VAL A 24 15.94 12.33 -10.13
CA VAL A 24 17.21 13.09 -10.12
C VAL A 24 16.97 14.54 -10.52
N ARG A 25 16.30 14.74 -11.67
CA ARG A 25 15.99 16.08 -12.19
C ARG A 25 14.91 16.03 -13.24
N LYS A 26 14.25 17.17 -13.45
CA LYS A 26 13.30 17.31 -14.55
C LYS A 26 14.07 17.38 -15.88
N LYS A 27 13.74 16.50 -16.83
CA LYS A 27 14.35 16.49 -18.18
C LYS A 27 13.68 17.52 -19.10
N ASN A 28 12.35 17.57 -19.04
CA ASN A 28 11.49 18.55 -19.72
C ASN A 28 10.12 18.58 -19.02
N PRO A 29 9.15 19.42 -19.43
CA PRO A 29 7.85 19.52 -18.75
C PRO A 29 7.13 18.19 -18.51
N ASN A 30 7.34 17.20 -19.39
CA ASN A 30 6.62 15.93 -19.42
C ASN A 30 7.49 14.71 -19.07
N ARG A 31 8.78 14.90 -18.72
CA ARG A 31 9.70 13.79 -18.44
C ARG A 31 10.66 14.11 -17.29
N TRP A 32 10.98 13.07 -16.53
CA TRP A 32 11.98 13.08 -15.46
C TRP A 32 13.16 12.19 -15.81
N VAL A 33 14.34 12.57 -15.34
CA VAL A 33 15.49 11.67 -15.21
C VAL A 33 15.35 10.94 -13.89
N ILE A 34 15.50 9.63 -13.93
CA ILE A 34 15.25 8.73 -12.81
C ILE A 34 16.46 7.83 -12.65
N GLU A 35 16.92 7.66 -11.42
CA GLU A 35 17.84 6.61 -11.03
C GLU A 35 17.01 5.48 -10.46
N PHE A 36 17.01 4.31 -11.11
CA PHE A 36 16.22 3.16 -10.67
C PHE A 36 16.95 2.42 -9.55
N PHE A 37 16.23 1.98 -8.52
CA PHE A 37 16.80 1.13 -7.47
C PHE A 37 17.14 -0.26 -8.02
N GLY A 38 18.00 -0.99 -7.31
CA GLY A 38 18.51 -2.29 -7.69
C GLY A 38 19.94 -2.24 -8.26
N PHE A 39 20.47 -3.43 -8.54
CA PHE A 39 21.91 -3.69 -8.74
C PHE A 39 22.69 -2.74 -9.67
N SER A 40 22.06 -2.19 -10.70
CA SER A 40 22.77 -1.35 -11.70
C SER A 40 22.64 0.15 -11.48
N HIS A 41 21.76 0.61 -10.57
CA HIS A 41 21.41 2.02 -10.41
C HIS A 41 21.22 2.74 -11.75
N GLN A 42 20.59 2.07 -12.71
CA GLN A 42 20.55 2.55 -14.07
C GLN A 42 19.84 3.90 -14.12
N VAL A 43 20.47 4.87 -14.78
CA VAL A 43 19.86 6.18 -15.01
C VAL A 43 19.07 6.14 -16.30
N GLY A 44 17.75 6.37 -16.20
CA GLY A 44 16.84 6.42 -17.33
C GLY A 44 15.98 7.68 -17.35
N SER A 45 14.91 7.66 -18.16
CA SER A 45 13.93 8.74 -18.15
C SER A 45 12.52 8.25 -18.42
N GLU A 46 11.56 8.74 -17.64
CA GLU A 46 10.16 8.35 -17.73
C GLU A 46 9.24 9.56 -17.93
N LYS A 47 8.10 9.35 -18.58
CA LYS A 47 7.03 10.35 -18.74
C LYS A 47 6.37 10.61 -17.39
N THR A 48 6.11 11.88 -17.09
CA THR A 48 5.46 12.31 -15.84
C THR A 48 4.15 11.57 -15.56
N GLN A 49 3.37 11.22 -16.60
CA GLN A 49 2.12 10.48 -16.44
C GLN A 49 2.31 9.05 -15.91
N ASN A 50 3.47 8.43 -16.18
CA ASN A 50 3.86 7.10 -15.71
C ASN A 50 4.66 7.18 -14.40
N ILE A 51 4.54 8.28 -13.65
CA ILE A 51 5.20 8.46 -12.36
C ILE A 51 4.14 8.69 -11.29
N VAL A 52 4.19 7.90 -10.22
CA VAL A 52 3.36 8.07 -9.02
C VAL A 52 4.23 7.96 -7.78
N ALA A 53 3.84 8.63 -6.70
CA ALA A 53 4.54 8.48 -5.43
C ALA A 53 4.53 7.02 -4.99
N LEU A 54 5.69 6.55 -4.53
CA LEU A 54 5.79 5.28 -3.83
C LEU A 54 5.22 5.44 -2.41
N HIS A 55 4.46 4.45 -1.97
CA HIS A 55 4.03 4.30 -0.60
C HIS A 55 4.57 2.97 -0.05
N ILE A 56 4.88 2.93 1.25
CA ILE A 56 5.46 1.74 1.90
C ILE A 56 4.56 0.49 1.85
N GLY A 57 3.25 0.69 1.67
CA GLY A 57 2.25 -0.37 1.50
C GLY A 57 1.83 -0.63 0.05
N ASP A 58 2.61 -0.17 -0.93
CA ASP A 58 2.35 -0.44 -2.34
C ASP A 58 2.78 -1.85 -2.73
N TYR A 59 2.02 -2.47 -3.64
CA TYR A 59 2.41 -3.72 -4.30
C TYR A 59 2.32 -3.58 -5.81
N VAL A 60 3.39 -3.98 -6.51
CA VAL A 60 3.43 -4.06 -7.98
C VAL A 60 3.90 -5.48 -8.34
N PRO A 61 3.21 -6.20 -9.23
CA PRO A 61 3.66 -7.51 -9.67
C PRO A 61 4.97 -7.39 -10.46
N CYS A 62 5.86 -8.37 -10.28
CA CYS A 62 7.09 -8.45 -11.06
C CYS A 62 6.78 -8.47 -12.57
N PRO A 63 7.36 -7.56 -13.39
CA PRO A 63 7.14 -7.55 -14.82
C PRO A 63 7.58 -8.86 -15.50
N GLN A 64 6.86 -9.27 -16.54
CA GLN A 64 7.23 -10.46 -17.31
C GLN A 64 8.63 -10.31 -17.93
N GLY A 65 9.47 -11.34 -17.76
CA GLY A 65 10.84 -11.35 -18.26
C GLY A 65 11.88 -10.80 -17.28
N GLU A 66 11.46 -10.23 -16.14
CA GLU A 66 12.35 -9.83 -15.06
C GLU A 66 12.67 -11.01 -14.12
N THR A 67 13.86 -10.96 -13.53
CA THR A 67 14.24 -11.90 -12.46
C THR A 67 13.62 -11.43 -11.15
N VAL A 68 12.73 -12.25 -10.58
CA VAL A 68 11.99 -11.94 -9.34
C VAL A 68 12.91 -11.45 -8.22
N GLY A 69 14.03 -12.13 -7.96
CA GLY A 69 14.95 -11.72 -6.89
C GLY A 69 15.62 -10.36 -7.10
N TYR A 70 15.89 -9.95 -8.35
CA TYR A 70 16.42 -8.61 -8.64
C TYR A 70 15.35 -7.54 -8.48
N TYR A 71 14.13 -7.87 -8.88
CA TYR A 71 12.99 -6.97 -8.71
C TYR A 71 12.65 -6.75 -7.23
N GLU A 72 12.59 -7.82 -6.44
CA GLU A 72 12.37 -7.76 -4.99
C GLU A 72 13.49 -6.99 -4.29
N ALA A 73 14.75 -7.20 -4.68
CA ALA A 73 15.87 -6.44 -4.13
C ALA A 73 15.75 -4.93 -4.41
N ALA A 74 15.34 -4.55 -5.63
CA ALA A 74 15.12 -3.15 -5.98
C ALA A 74 13.98 -2.50 -5.18
N ILE A 75 12.90 -3.25 -4.92
CA ILE A 75 11.80 -2.79 -4.06
C ILE A 75 12.30 -2.64 -2.63
N GLN A 76 12.98 -3.65 -2.08
CA GLN A 76 13.50 -3.62 -0.72
C GLN A 76 14.44 -2.43 -0.50
N GLU A 77 15.34 -2.17 -1.45
CA GLU A 77 16.24 -1.03 -1.37
C GLU A 77 15.50 0.31 -1.33
N ALA A 78 14.43 0.46 -2.12
CA ALA A 78 13.59 1.65 -2.07
C ALA A 78 12.89 1.77 -0.70
N MET A 79 12.41 0.67 -0.12
CA MET A 79 11.77 0.67 1.20
C MET A 79 12.76 0.99 2.32
N ASP A 80 13.99 0.48 2.26
CA ASP A 80 15.04 0.78 3.24
C ASP A 80 15.36 2.28 3.23
N LEU A 81 15.42 2.91 2.06
CA LEU A 81 15.58 4.37 1.97
C LEU A 81 14.40 5.11 2.60
N MET A 82 13.17 4.65 2.35
CA MET A 82 11.96 5.25 2.93
C MET A 82 11.95 5.16 4.47
N GLU A 83 12.41 4.04 5.02
CA GLU A 83 12.57 3.84 6.46
C GLU A 83 13.63 4.78 7.05
N ILE A 84 14.80 4.91 6.39
CA ILE A 84 15.85 5.86 6.78
C ILE A 84 15.32 7.30 6.79
N LEU A 85 14.50 7.66 5.81
CA LEU A 85 13.88 8.98 5.70
C LEU A 85 12.71 9.17 6.67
N GLN A 86 12.24 8.11 7.34
CA GLN A 86 11.06 8.09 8.21
C GLN A 86 9.82 8.63 7.50
N GLN A 87 9.59 8.17 6.26
CA GLN A 87 8.48 8.62 5.41
C GLN A 87 7.66 7.45 4.89
N ASP A 88 6.34 7.56 4.99
CA ASP A 88 5.43 6.59 4.38
C ASP A 88 5.25 6.85 2.87
N TRP A 89 5.45 8.10 2.44
CA TRP A 89 5.24 8.57 1.08
C TRP A 89 6.50 9.17 0.48
N GLY A 90 6.93 8.63 -0.67
CA GLY A 90 8.16 9.06 -1.34
C GLY A 90 8.04 10.41 -2.04
N SER A 91 6.82 10.93 -2.17
CA SER A 91 6.56 12.29 -2.64
C SER A 91 5.33 12.89 -1.96
N GLU A 92 5.36 14.22 -1.81
CA GLU A 92 4.19 15.03 -1.45
C GLU A 92 3.17 15.13 -2.60
N GLY A 93 3.61 14.85 -3.83
CA GLY A 93 2.79 14.87 -5.04
C GLY A 93 2.43 13.49 -5.54
N ARG A 94 1.47 13.42 -6.48
CA ARG A 94 1.18 12.19 -7.26
C ARG A 94 0.86 10.95 -6.40
N ARG A 95 0.21 11.15 -5.25
CA ARG A 95 -0.25 10.09 -4.33
C ARG A 95 -1.54 9.39 -4.77
N SER A 96 -1.98 9.52 -6.01
CA SER A 96 -3.17 8.81 -6.54
C SER A 96 -2.76 7.97 -7.74
N VAL A 97 -3.16 6.69 -7.78
CA VAL A 97 -2.97 5.82 -8.94
C VAL A 97 -4.13 6.04 -9.89
N SER A 98 -3.85 6.43 -11.14
CA SER A 98 -4.92 6.47 -12.15
C SER A 98 -5.26 5.05 -12.60
N PRO A 99 -6.51 4.75 -13.00
CA PRO A 99 -6.88 3.44 -13.54
C PRO A 99 -5.97 2.97 -14.70
N ASN A 100 -5.57 3.89 -15.58
CA ASN A 100 -4.64 3.59 -16.68
C ASN A 100 -3.24 3.16 -16.19
N PHE A 101 -2.78 3.70 -15.06
CA PHE A 101 -1.50 3.29 -14.47
C PHE A 101 -1.62 1.87 -13.91
N PHE A 102 -2.69 1.57 -13.16
CA PHE A 102 -2.98 0.23 -12.66
C PHE A 102 -3.12 -0.79 -13.79
N GLN A 103 -3.93 -0.50 -14.81
CA GLN A 103 -4.11 -1.40 -15.95
C GLN A 103 -2.80 -1.69 -16.70
N LYS A 104 -1.88 -0.72 -16.74
CA LYS A 104 -0.62 -0.84 -17.47
C LYS A 104 0.50 -1.52 -16.68
N PHE A 105 0.58 -1.27 -15.37
CA PHE A 105 1.73 -1.67 -14.54
C PHE A 105 1.35 -2.55 -13.35
N GLY A 106 0.07 -2.68 -13.02
CA GLY A 106 -0.43 -3.55 -11.96
C GLY A 106 -0.28 -3.01 -10.54
N LEU A 107 0.05 -1.73 -10.34
CA LEU A 107 0.23 -1.14 -9.00
C LEU A 107 -1.09 -1.14 -8.21
N VAL A 108 -1.12 -1.91 -7.13
CA VAL A 108 -2.21 -1.98 -6.14
C VAL A 108 -1.79 -1.23 -4.89
N ARG A 109 -2.69 -0.37 -4.39
CA ARG A 109 -2.52 0.34 -3.13
C ARG A 109 -3.44 -0.18 -2.07
N HIS A 110 -2.89 -0.53 -0.92
CA HIS A 110 -3.70 -0.87 0.25
C HIS A 110 -4.68 0.25 0.65
N VAL A 111 -4.34 1.53 0.42
CA VAL A 111 -5.21 2.67 0.74
C VAL A 111 -6.42 2.77 -0.18
N ASP A 112 -6.31 2.36 -1.44
CA ASP A 112 -7.40 2.45 -2.42
C ASP A 112 -8.46 1.35 -2.17
N VAL A 113 -8.07 0.20 -1.60
CA VAL A 113 -8.97 -0.91 -1.22
C VAL A 113 -9.91 -0.53 -0.07
N ALA A 114 -9.47 0.34 0.85
CA ALA A 114 -10.31 0.79 1.97
C ALA A 114 -11.40 1.80 1.53
N MET A 115 -11.20 2.49 0.41
CA MET A 115 -12.15 3.50 -0.08
C MET A 115 -13.33 2.86 -0.83
N ASP A 116 -13.11 1.73 -1.52
CA ASP A 116 -14.14 0.96 -2.23
C ASP A 116 -15.16 0.33 -1.26
N GLN A 117 -14.77 0.05 -0.01
CA GLN A 117 -15.68 -0.47 1.01
C GLN A 117 -16.65 0.58 1.61
N THR A 118 -16.58 1.84 1.17
CA THR A 118 -17.46 2.92 1.69
C THR A 118 -18.59 3.34 0.75
N LEU A 119 -18.77 2.68 -0.39
CA LEU A 119 -19.71 3.09 -1.45
C LEU A 119 -20.82 2.08 -1.78
N ASP A 120 -21.24 1.21 -0.86
CA ASP A 120 -22.42 0.36 -1.06
C ASP A 120 -23.15 0.04 0.27
N VAL A 121 -23.68 1.07 0.93
CA VAL A 121 -24.82 0.87 1.85
C VAL A 121 -25.80 2.04 1.65
N ASP A 122 -26.65 1.92 0.63
CA ASP A 122 -27.93 2.64 0.59
C ASP A 122 -29.05 1.60 0.79
N GLU A 123 -29.87 1.87 1.80
CA GLU A 123 -31.05 1.11 2.19
C GLU A 123 -32.05 0.98 1.03
N THR A 124 -32.63 -0.21 0.83
CA THR A 124 -34.10 -0.34 0.61
C THR A 124 -34.59 -1.80 0.65
N ILE A 125 -35.20 -2.13 1.80
CA ILE A 125 -36.51 -2.79 2.00
C ILE A 125 -36.76 -4.21 1.45
N GLU A 126 -36.87 -5.14 2.42
CA GLU A 126 -37.85 -6.23 2.64
C GLU A 126 -38.60 -6.85 1.44
N GLU A 127 -38.36 -8.16 1.21
CA GLU A 127 -39.46 -9.12 0.99
C GLU A 127 -39.21 -10.42 1.78
N GLU A 128 -40.22 -10.74 2.58
CA GLU A 128 -40.47 -11.91 3.41
C GLU A 128 -40.39 -13.23 2.61
N TYR A 129 -39.64 -14.21 3.11
CA TYR A 129 -39.97 -15.63 2.87
C TYR A 129 -39.69 -16.42 4.16
N GLU A 130 -40.77 -16.80 4.83
CA GLU A 130 -40.76 -17.82 5.87
C GLU A 130 -40.54 -19.22 5.26
N VAL A 131 -40.05 -20.09 6.15
CA VAL A 131 -40.19 -21.56 6.20
C VAL A 131 -38.93 -22.36 5.86
N GLY A 132 -38.30 -22.84 6.94
CA GLY A 132 -37.35 -23.96 6.91
C GLY A 132 -36.45 -24.01 8.13
N VAL A 133 -36.99 -24.30 9.32
CA VAL A 133 -36.20 -24.55 10.54
C VAL A 133 -35.35 -25.81 10.34
N VAL A 134 -34.02 -25.66 10.28
CA VAL A 134 -33.04 -26.71 10.60
C VAL A 134 -31.78 -26.05 11.18
N GLU A 135 -31.62 -26.08 12.51
CA GLU A 135 -30.32 -25.97 13.21
C GLU A 135 -29.57 -27.30 13.03
N PRO A 136 -28.22 -27.34 12.91
CA PRO A 136 -27.34 -27.00 14.04
C PRO A 136 -25.99 -26.31 13.74
N ASP A 137 -25.48 -25.69 14.81
CA ASP A 137 -24.08 -25.45 15.24
C ASP A 137 -22.92 -25.57 14.23
N GLU A 138 -22.18 -24.47 14.05
CA GLU A 138 -20.88 -24.28 14.73
C GLU A 138 -20.36 -22.85 14.55
N LYS A 139 -20.19 -22.14 15.69
CA LYS A 139 -19.66 -20.79 15.77
C LYS A 139 -18.12 -20.80 15.79
N SER A 140 -17.54 -20.03 14.87
CA SER A 140 -16.49 -19.02 15.17
C SER A 140 -15.29 -19.49 16.01
N ALA A 141 -14.33 -20.16 15.39
CA ALA A 141 -13.00 -20.45 15.96
C ALA A 141 -12.07 -19.22 16.09
N GLN A 142 -12.47 -18.02 15.63
CA GLN A 142 -11.60 -16.84 15.63
C GLN A 142 -11.72 -15.98 16.91
N ASN A 143 -12.85 -16.05 17.63
CA ASN A 143 -13.04 -15.26 18.85
C ASN A 143 -12.51 -15.92 20.13
N GLN A 144 -12.25 -17.24 20.16
CA GLN A 144 -11.71 -17.90 21.36
C GLN A 144 -10.25 -17.55 21.63
N ILE A 145 -9.43 -17.36 20.59
CA ILE A 145 -8.01 -17.00 20.75
C ILE A 145 -7.89 -15.58 21.34
N LEU A 146 -8.73 -14.65 20.88
CA LEU A 146 -8.68 -13.25 21.32
C LEU A 146 -9.17 -13.09 22.77
N PHE A 147 -10.22 -13.82 23.18
CA PHE A 147 -10.66 -13.84 24.58
C PHE A 147 -9.64 -14.50 25.51
N SER A 148 -8.96 -15.57 25.09
CA SER A 148 -7.95 -16.24 25.91
C SER A 148 -6.73 -15.36 26.20
N VAL A 149 -6.26 -14.57 25.22
CA VAL A 149 -5.09 -13.68 25.40
C VAL A 149 -5.41 -12.51 26.33
N VAL A 150 -6.60 -11.92 26.20
CA VAL A 150 -7.02 -10.79 27.05
C VAL A 150 -7.14 -11.22 28.52
N ILE A 151 -7.71 -12.40 28.81
CA ILE A 151 -7.79 -12.92 30.18
C ILE A 151 -6.40 -13.15 30.77
N PHE A 152 -5.46 -13.69 29.99
CA PHE A 152 -4.10 -13.96 30.48
C PHE A 152 -3.34 -12.67 30.86
N ILE A 153 -3.48 -11.61 30.07
CA ILE A 153 -2.86 -10.31 30.37
C ILE A 153 -3.47 -9.69 31.63
N VAL A 154 -4.80 -9.76 31.80
CA VAL A 154 -5.48 -9.21 32.98
C VAL A 154 -5.07 -9.96 34.26
N VAL A 155 -4.98 -11.29 34.21
CA VAL A 155 -4.56 -12.09 35.38
C VAL A 155 -3.11 -11.79 35.78
N ILE A 156 -2.19 -11.68 34.82
CA ILE A 156 -0.79 -11.30 35.10
C ILE A 156 -0.73 -9.90 35.73
N PHE A 157 -1.51 -8.95 35.22
CA PHE A 157 -1.53 -7.58 35.73
C PHE A 157 -2.09 -7.49 37.16
N ILE A 158 -3.12 -8.27 37.48
CA ILE A 158 -3.68 -8.34 38.83
C ILE A 158 -2.67 -8.99 39.79
N LEU A 159 -2.03 -10.10 39.40
CA LEU A 159 -1.04 -10.78 40.23
C LEU A 159 0.19 -9.89 40.49
N TRP A 160 0.64 -9.13 39.50
CA TRP A 160 1.72 -8.15 39.67
C TRP A 160 1.35 -7.07 40.71
N ASN A 161 0.13 -6.53 40.63
CA ASN A 161 -0.35 -5.50 41.55
C ASN A 161 -0.49 -5.98 43.01
N PHE A 162 -0.61 -7.30 43.23
CA PHE A 162 -0.68 -7.90 44.56
C PHE A 162 0.68 -8.34 45.11
N MET A 163 1.72 -8.44 44.28
CA MET A 163 3.09 -8.80 44.68
C MET A 163 4.02 -7.60 44.93
N ASN A 164 3.54 -6.38 44.66
CA ASN A 164 4.17 -5.10 45.00
C ASN A 164 3.40 -4.39 46.11
#